data_AF-A0A2P1PLW2-F1
#
_entry.id   AF-A0A2P1PLW2-F1
#
_cell.length_a   1.000
_cell.length_b   1.000
_cell.length_c   1.000
_cell.angle_alpha   90.00
_cell.angle_beta   90.00
_cell.angle_gamma   90.00
#
_symmetry.space_group_name_H-M   'P 1'
#
loop_
_entity.id
_entity.type
_entity.pdbx_description
1 polymer ?
#
loop_
_entity_poly.entity_id
_entity_poly.type
_entity_poly.pdbx_seq_one_letter_code
_entity_poly.pdbx_strand_id
1 'polypeptide(L)'
;MWKALGIIGLLLALGLGLLILLALNAEPVPPYAEQVKTLPAAEQASLQQLAADLGMAPDGFRALGGYYEGLLDVPANERAVFIDQGHVRALRVAAWPKGTPPDLSALTALQVLWLDRGKMTSLPDLSGLGQLVELELREQPLAELAAGRLPGSLTRLGLRQTPVTDLRALASLNHLNVLDASGTKVTDFSALVPLALDRLDLHDTLIARMPDALPVKQHGDWSVNLDNTPVLNPPGHQWQSPGGYSFTGVALGAETKRGMIGNGVVAVEGTGAEITAMRPVMLPTSNDRGGVYDVQIEASIESGRARIWLNRPLGYFPAISPWFSEVDIDGFGFLQRPGYVYADLEPGKTAVLIGQLSLPGPIEHYDLEFKVEPLGGTPATGLRYKVTKAPKTGP
;
A
#
# COMPACT_ATOMS: atom_id res chain seq x y z
N MET A 1 -7.88 26.95 23.66
CA MET A 1 -7.04 27.98 22.99
C MET A 1 -5.83 27.38 22.27
N TRP A 2 -5.09 26.42 22.83
CA TRP A 2 -3.85 25.92 22.18
C TRP A 2 -4.07 24.82 21.12
N LYS A 3 -5.21 24.11 21.14
CA LYS A 3 -5.60 23.18 20.05
C LYS A 3 -6.13 23.89 18.79
N ALA A 4 -6.51 25.17 18.89
CA ALA A 4 -6.96 25.97 17.74
C ALA A 4 -5.79 26.59 16.96
N LEU A 5 -4.66 26.85 17.62
CA LEU A 5 -3.45 27.43 17.01
C LEU A 5 -2.67 26.43 16.15
N GLY A 6 -2.71 25.13 16.48
CA GLY A 6 -2.08 24.08 15.66
C GLY A 6 -2.77 23.86 14.30
N ILE A 7 -4.10 24.00 14.27
CA ILE A 7 -4.89 23.89 13.03
C ILE A 7 -4.65 25.13 12.15
N ILE A 8 -4.52 26.32 12.75
CA ILE A 8 -4.22 27.57 12.02
C ILE A 8 -2.80 27.55 11.44
N GLY A 9 -1.83 26.93 12.13
CA GLY A 9 -0.47 26.73 11.61
C GLY A 9 -0.42 25.83 10.38
N LEU A 10 -1.21 24.74 10.36
CA LEU A 10 -1.33 23.83 9.22
C LEU A 10 -2.04 24.48 8.02
N LEU A 11 -3.02 25.35 8.28
CA LEU A 11 -3.78 26.08 7.26
C LEU A 11 -2.98 27.22 6.59
N LEU A 12 -1.96 27.76 7.26
CA LEU A 12 -1.06 28.78 6.70
C LEU A 12 0.00 28.18 5.76
N ALA A 13 0.35 26.89 5.91
CA ALA A 13 1.26 26.18 5.01
C ALA A 13 0.59 25.76 3.67
N LEU A 14 -0.76 25.77 3.61
CA LEU A 14 -1.56 25.33 2.46
C LEU A 14 -2.14 26.47 1.60
N GLY A 15 -1.66 27.72 1.75
CA GLY A 15 -2.18 28.85 0.95
C GLY A 15 -3.65 29.21 1.24
N LEU A 16 -4.21 28.77 2.38
CA LEU A 16 -5.64 28.91 2.71
C LEU A 16 -5.98 30.13 3.57
N GLY A 17 -5.00 30.93 4.00
CA GLY A 17 -5.20 32.06 4.92
C GLY A 17 -6.11 33.19 4.39
N LEU A 18 -6.21 33.33 3.06
CA LEU A 18 -7.01 34.39 2.42
C LEU A 18 -8.48 33.97 2.16
N LEU A 19 -8.76 32.67 2.10
CA LEU A 19 -10.07 32.11 1.70
C LEU A 19 -11.08 32.02 2.86
N ILE A 20 -10.61 31.91 4.11
CA ILE A 20 -11.48 31.87 5.30
C ILE A 20 -12.16 33.24 5.54
N LEU A 21 -11.55 34.34 5.12
CA LEU A 21 -12.13 35.69 5.20
C LEU A 21 -13.20 35.95 4.13
N LEU A 22 -13.18 35.25 3.00
CA LEU A 22 -14.16 35.41 1.92
C LEU A 22 -15.41 34.54 2.13
N ALA A 23 -15.29 33.38 2.79
CA ALA A 23 -16.41 32.49 3.08
C ALA A 23 -17.40 33.04 4.15
N LEU A 24 -17.06 34.13 4.84
CA LEU A 24 -17.95 34.81 5.79
C LEU A 24 -18.86 35.86 5.14
N ASN A 25 -18.65 36.19 3.87
CA ASN A 25 -19.55 37.04 3.08
C ASN A 25 -20.42 36.17 2.17
N ALA A 26 -21.49 35.62 2.75
CA ALA A 26 -22.48 34.81 2.05
C ALA A 26 -23.34 35.64 1.09
N GLU A 27 -22.79 36.01 -0.06
CA GLU A 27 -23.62 36.33 -1.21
C GLU A 27 -24.15 35.02 -1.84
N PRO A 28 -25.44 34.97 -2.23
CA PRO A 28 -25.98 33.80 -2.91
C PRO A 28 -25.23 33.56 -4.22
N VAL A 29 -24.76 32.32 -4.40
CA VAL A 29 -24.05 31.88 -5.60
C VAL A 29 -24.98 32.06 -6.82
N PRO A 30 -24.60 32.84 -7.84
CA PRO A 30 -25.43 33.02 -9.03
C PRO A 30 -25.68 31.67 -9.73
N PRO A 31 -26.81 31.47 -10.41
CA PRO A 31 -27.02 30.26 -11.21
C PRO A 31 -25.92 30.07 -12.26
N TYR A 32 -25.61 28.83 -12.61
CA TYR A 32 -24.59 28.49 -13.61
C TYR A 32 -24.80 29.23 -14.94
N ALA A 33 -26.04 29.35 -15.41
CA ALA A 33 -26.39 30.06 -16.64
C ALA A 33 -25.95 31.54 -16.64
N GLU A 34 -25.88 32.19 -15.48
CA GLU A 34 -25.38 33.57 -15.37
C GLU A 34 -23.85 33.59 -15.26
N GLN A 35 -23.26 32.66 -14.52
CA GLN A 35 -21.80 32.60 -14.35
C GLN A 35 -21.06 32.28 -15.66
N VAL A 36 -21.59 31.36 -16.48
CA VAL A 36 -20.99 30.98 -17.77
C VAL A 36 -20.82 32.18 -18.70
N LYS A 37 -21.73 33.15 -18.65
CA LYS A 37 -21.65 34.36 -19.48
C LYS A 37 -20.43 35.22 -19.15
N THR A 38 -19.83 35.04 -17.97
CA THR A 38 -18.63 35.76 -17.54
C THR A 38 -17.33 35.13 -18.05
N LEU A 39 -17.39 33.89 -18.54
CA LEU A 39 -16.22 33.15 -19.02
C LEU A 39 -15.74 33.62 -20.40
N PRO A 40 -14.46 33.45 -20.74
CA PRO A 40 -13.97 33.56 -22.11
C PRO A 40 -14.72 32.61 -23.07
N ALA A 41 -14.87 33.02 -24.34
CA ALA A 41 -15.59 32.23 -25.35
C ALA A 41 -15.04 30.80 -25.53
N ALA A 42 -13.73 30.60 -25.39
CA ALA A 42 -13.10 29.29 -25.47
C ALA A 42 -13.50 28.36 -24.30
N GLU A 43 -13.57 28.89 -23.07
CA GLU A 43 -14.03 28.14 -21.89
C GLU A 43 -15.53 27.83 -21.99
N GLN A 44 -16.35 28.78 -22.44
CA GLN A 44 -17.77 28.54 -22.71
C GLN A 44 -17.97 27.40 -23.71
N ALA A 45 -17.24 27.42 -24.83
CA ALA A 45 -17.32 26.38 -25.85
C ALA A 45 -16.86 25.02 -25.32
N SER A 46 -15.80 24.97 -24.50
CA SER A 46 -15.33 23.74 -23.85
C SER A 46 -16.39 23.16 -22.90
N LEU A 47 -17.00 23.98 -22.04
CA LEU A 47 -18.08 23.54 -21.15
C LEU A 47 -19.34 23.09 -21.92
N GLN A 48 -19.68 23.77 -23.02
CA GLN A 48 -20.79 23.38 -23.88
C GLN A 48 -20.53 22.03 -24.56
N GLN A 49 -19.31 21.79 -25.04
CA GLN A 49 -18.93 20.50 -25.61
C GLN A 49 -18.94 19.39 -24.57
N LEU A 50 -18.45 19.65 -23.35
CA LEU A 50 -18.54 18.71 -22.22
C LEU A 50 -20.00 18.36 -21.89
N ALA A 51 -20.89 19.35 -21.82
CA ALA A 51 -22.31 19.12 -21.58
C ALA A 51 -22.94 18.26 -22.69
N ALA A 52 -22.64 18.57 -23.96
CA ALA A 52 -23.13 17.78 -25.09
C ALA A 52 -22.63 16.33 -25.03
N ASP A 53 -21.37 16.12 -24.68
CA ASP A 53 -20.75 14.81 -24.53
C ASP A 53 -21.33 13.99 -23.38
N LEU A 54 -21.83 14.67 -22.35
CA LEU A 54 -22.55 14.10 -21.21
C LEU A 54 -24.05 13.86 -21.48
N GLY A 55 -24.56 14.30 -22.64
CA GLY A 55 -25.99 14.27 -22.95
C GLY A 55 -26.82 15.22 -22.07
N MET A 56 -26.21 16.31 -21.62
CA MET A 56 -26.81 17.32 -20.75
C MET A 56 -27.25 18.55 -21.55
N ALA A 57 -28.17 19.32 -20.98
CA ALA A 57 -28.42 20.67 -21.45
C ALA A 57 -27.16 21.56 -21.25
N PRO A 58 -26.94 22.59 -22.08
CA PRO A 58 -25.77 23.47 -21.98
C PRO A 58 -25.60 24.13 -20.60
N ASP A 59 -26.70 24.34 -19.88
CA ASP A 59 -26.78 24.90 -18.52
C ASP A 59 -26.88 23.83 -17.41
N GLY A 60 -26.67 22.55 -17.76
CA GLY A 60 -26.90 21.42 -16.86
C GLY A 60 -25.86 21.22 -15.76
N PHE A 61 -24.76 21.98 -15.78
CA PHE A 61 -23.77 21.94 -14.71
C PHE A 61 -24.28 22.69 -13.47
N ARG A 62 -23.93 22.17 -12.30
CA ARG A 62 -24.17 22.84 -11.03
C ARG A 62 -23.06 23.85 -10.75
N ALA A 63 -23.42 25.11 -10.55
CA ALA A 63 -22.48 26.11 -10.05
C ALA A 63 -22.22 25.92 -8.56
N LEU A 64 -20.95 26.02 -8.17
CA LEU A 64 -20.51 26.04 -6.79
C LEU A 64 -20.07 27.45 -6.41
N GLY A 65 -20.15 27.80 -5.12
CA GLY A 65 -19.58 29.03 -4.60
C GLY A 65 -18.78 28.79 -3.34
N GLY A 66 -17.68 29.53 -3.21
CA GLY A 66 -16.66 29.30 -2.19
C GLY A 66 -15.87 28.01 -2.43
N TYR A 67 -14.55 28.07 -2.26
CA TYR A 67 -13.67 26.91 -2.38
C TYR A 67 -13.64 26.14 -1.06
N TYR A 68 -14.05 24.88 -1.08
CA TYR A 68 -13.82 23.93 0.01
C TYR A 68 -13.41 22.58 -0.57
N GLU A 69 -12.28 22.05 -0.09
CA GLU A 69 -11.94 20.64 -0.25
C GLU A 69 -13.11 19.77 0.24
N GLY A 70 -13.49 18.77 -0.55
CA GLY A 70 -14.64 17.90 -0.26
C GLY A 70 -16.00 18.43 -0.76
N LEU A 71 -16.12 19.70 -1.20
CA LEU A 71 -17.35 20.17 -1.84
C LEU A 71 -17.62 19.38 -3.12
N LEU A 72 -16.58 19.15 -3.92
CA LEU A 72 -16.70 18.32 -5.11
C LEU A 72 -17.07 16.89 -4.75
N ASP A 73 -16.70 16.33 -3.59
CA ASP A 73 -16.92 14.91 -3.25
C ASP A 73 -18.35 14.53 -2.93
N VAL A 74 -19.21 15.53 -2.69
CA VAL A 74 -20.62 15.28 -2.39
C VAL A 74 -21.34 14.77 -3.65
N PRO A 75 -22.18 13.71 -3.56
CA PRO A 75 -22.96 13.19 -4.70
C PRO A 75 -23.83 14.26 -5.39
N ALA A 76 -24.22 15.32 -4.68
CA ALA A 76 -24.95 16.44 -5.26
C ALA A 76 -24.14 17.24 -6.31
N ASN A 77 -22.82 17.08 -6.33
CA ASN A 77 -21.88 17.86 -7.14
C ASN A 77 -21.16 17.00 -8.19
N GLU A 78 -21.76 15.88 -8.58
CA GLU A 78 -21.24 14.98 -9.62
C GLU A 78 -20.96 15.66 -10.96
N ARG A 79 -21.64 16.76 -11.25
CA ARG A 79 -21.48 17.55 -12.49
C ARG A 79 -21.44 19.01 -12.09
N ALA A 80 -20.30 19.45 -11.58
CA ALA A 80 -20.18 20.74 -10.95
C ALA A 80 -19.00 21.55 -11.48
N VAL A 81 -19.19 22.85 -11.54
CA VAL A 81 -18.20 23.84 -12.00
C VAL A 81 -18.10 24.93 -10.95
N PHE A 82 -16.86 25.28 -10.60
CA PHE A 82 -16.56 26.47 -9.82
C PHE A 82 -15.91 27.50 -10.73
N ILE A 83 -16.58 28.66 -10.85
CA ILE A 83 -16.12 29.80 -11.63
C ILE A 83 -15.70 30.89 -10.65
N ASP A 84 -14.48 31.37 -10.79
CA ASP A 84 -13.96 32.48 -9.99
C ASP A 84 -13.15 33.42 -10.87
N GLN A 85 -13.37 34.72 -10.66
CA GLN A 85 -12.75 35.80 -11.44
C GLN A 85 -12.90 35.61 -12.96
N GLY A 86 -14.05 35.11 -13.42
CA GLY A 86 -14.35 34.91 -14.83
C GLY A 86 -13.66 33.69 -15.45
N HIS A 87 -13.17 32.74 -14.66
CA HIS A 87 -12.51 31.53 -15.15
C HIS A 87 -12.97 30.27 -14.43
N VAL A 88 -12.99 29.13 -15.12
CA VAL A 88 -13.20 27.82 -14.49
C VAL A 88 -11.97 27.47 -13.64
N ARG A 89 -12.16 27.38 -12.33
CA ARG A 89 -11.10 27.00 -11.37
C ARG A 89 -11.20 25.56 -10.90
N ALA A 90 -12.42 25.02 -10.81
CA ALA A 90 -12.62 23.62 -10.48
C ALA A 90 -13.72 22.99 -11.33
N LEU A 91 -13.52 21.73 -11.71
CA LEU A 91 -14.46 20.95 -12.50
C LEU A 91 -14.55 19.53 -11.94
N ARG A 92 -15.77 19.07 -11.64
CA ARG A 92 -16.07 17.65 -11.43
C ARG A 92 -17.01 17.13 -12.50
N VAL A 93 -16.61 16.04 -13.12
CA VAL A 93 -17.43 15.25 -14.05
C VAL A 93 -17.37 13.79 -13.63
N ALA A 94 -18.35 13.37 -12.84
CA ALA A 94 -18.57 11.98 -12.53
C ALA A 94 -19.29 11.28 -13.69
N ALA A 95 -19.05 9.97 -13.81
CA ALA A 95 -19.71 9.11 -14.79
C ALA A 95 -19.52 9.56 -16.25
N TRP A 96 -18.29 9.97 -16.61
CA TRP A 96 -17.96 10.27 -17.99
C TRP A 96 -18.29 9.08 -18.92
N PRO A 97 -19.18 9.25 -19.92
CA PRO A 97 -19.80 8.13 -20.63
C PRO A 97 -18.94 7.57 -21.76
N LYS A 98 -17.86 8.26 -22.15
CA LYS A 98 -17.01 7.89 -23.29
C LYS A 98 -15.72 7.23 -22.85
N GLY A 99 -15.17 6.37 -23.72
CA GLY A 99 -13.82 5.82 -23.54
C GLY A 99 -12.71 6.85 -23.78
N THR A 100 -12.96 7.77 -24.70
CA THR A 100 -12.06 8.89 -25.01
C THR A 100 -12.14 9.96 -23.93
N PRO A 101 -11.02 10.55 -23.50
CA PRO A 101 -11.03 11.64 -22.53
C PRO A 101 -11.67 12.91 -23.11
N PRO A 102 -12.22 13.80 -22.26
CA PRO A 102 -12.62 15.13 -22.68
C PRO A 102 -11.42 16.00 -23.09
N ASP A 103 -11.65 16.97 -23.99
CA ASP A 103 -10.70 18.05 -24.24
C ASP A 103 -10.92 19.20 -23.24
N LEU A 104 -9.91 19.45 -22.43
CA LEU A 104 -9.91 20.48 -21.39
C LEU A 104 -8.85 21.58 -21.65
N SER A 105 -8.24 21.59 -22.83
CA SER A 105 -7.11 22.48 -23.17
C SER A 105 -7.43 23.98 -23.04
N ALA A 106 -8.71 24.36 -23.19
CA ALA A 106 -9.16 25.73 -23.03
C ALA A 106 -9.26 26.18 -21.56
N LEU A 107 -9.35 25.26 -20.61
CA LEU A 107 -9.53 25.55 -19.18
C LEU A 107 -8.19 25.83 -18.48
N THR A 108 -7.40 26.74 -19.02
CA THR A 108 -6.00 26.99 -18.60
C THR A 108 -5.84 27.48 -17.16
N ALA A 109 -6.91 28.02 -16.57
CA ALA A 109 -6.97 28.49 -15.19
C ALA A 109 -7.42 27.42 -14.18
N LEU A 110 -7.67 26.19 -14.63
CA LEU A 110 -8.15 25.07 -13.83
C LEU A 110 -7.10 24.66 -12.78
N GLN A 111 -7.54 24.58 -11.53
CA GLN A 111 -6.72 24.21 -10.37
C GLN A 111 -7.08 22.83 -9.82
N VAL A 112 -8.35 22.44 -9.93
CA VAL A 112 -8.88 21.15 -9.46
C VAL A 112 -9.70 20.47 -10.55
N LEU A 113 -9.37 19.23 -10.87
CA LEU A 113 -10.08 18.43 -11.86
C LEU A 113 -10.43 17.05 -11.31
N TRP A 114 -11.71 16.74 -11.23
CA TRP A 114 -12.20 15.43 -10.79
C TRP A 114 -12.97 14.74 -11.92
N LEU A 115 -12.46 13.62 -12.39
CA LEU A 115 -13.06 12.77 -13.41
C LEU A 115 -13.26 11.36 -12.83
N ASP A 116 -14.34 11.14 -12.09
CA ASP A 116 -14.58 9.91 -11.34
C ASP A 116 -15.67 8.99 -11.93
N ARG A 117 -15.63 7.69 -11.62
CA ARG A 117 -16.70 6.71 -11.91
C ARG A 117 -17.14 6.61 -13.37
N GLY A 118 -16.22 6.85 -14.31
CA GLY A 118 -16.50 6.91 -15.73
C GLY A 118 -16.03 5.69 -16.52
N LYS A 119 -15.91 5.87 -17.84
CA LYS A 119 -15.47 4.84 -18.79
C LYS A 119 -14.16 5.18 -19.48
N MET A 120 -13.43 6.19 -19.00
CA MET A 120 -12.25 6.72 -19.64
C MET A 120 -11.10 5.71 -19.61
N THR A 121 -10.56 5.37 -20.77
CA THR A 121 -9.46 4.38 -20.90
C THR A 121 -8.10 5.01 -21.11
N SER A 122 -8.03 6.33 -21.33
CA SER A 122 -6.77 7.08 -21.47
C SER A 122 -6.89 8.47 -20.85
N LEU A 123 -5.78 9.00 -20.33
CA LEU A 123 -5.73 10.34 -19.73
C LEU A 123 -6.05 11.44 -20.75
N PRO A 124 -6.81 12.49 -20.39
CA PRO A 124 -6.81 13.73 -21.16
C PRO A 124 -5.39 14.30 -21.27
N ASP A 125 -5.12 15.06 -22.32
CA ASP A 125 -3.89 15.84 -22.37
C ASP A 125 -4.04 17.06 -21.46
N LEU A 126 -3.42 16.99 -20.28
CA LEU A 126 -3.44 18.04 -19.27
C LEU A 126 -2.10 18.77 -19.20
N SER A 127 -1.16 18.48 -20.10
CA SER A 127 0.20 19.05 -20.07
C SER A 127 0.21 20.59 -20.15
N GLY A 128 -0.78 21.17 -20.82
CA GLY A 128 -0.98 22.62 -20.93
C GLY A 128 -1.65 23.28 -19.72
N LEU A 129 -2.18 22.52 -18.76
CA LEU A 129 -2.89 23.05 -17.58
C LEU A 129 -1.91 23.35 -16.44
N GLY A 130 -1.02 24.31 -16.65
CA GLY A 130 0.07 24.65 -15.72
C GLY A 130 -0.37 25.27 -14.38
N GLN A 131 -1.66 25.38 -14.12
CA GLN A 131 -2.24 25.78 -12.83
C GLN A 131 -2.94 24.63 -12.11
N LEU A 132 -2.98 23.43 -12.71
CA LEU A 132 -3.64 22.28 -12.12
C LEU A 132 -2.81 21.74 -10.97
N VAL A 133 -3.40 21.76 -9.78
CA VAL A 133 -2.76 21.37 -8.50
C VAL A 133 -3.30 20.03 -8.02
N GLU A 134 -4.55 19.71 -8.32
CA GLU A 134 -5.23 18.48 -7.90
C GLU A 134 -5.97 17.80 -9.05
N LEU A 135 -5.76 16.49 -9.17
CA LEU A 135 -6.38 15.63 -10.18
C LEU A 135 -6.92 14.35 -9.54
N GLU A 136 -8.20 14.07 -9.72
CA GLU A 136 -8.85 12.84 -9.23
C GLU A 136 -9.40 12.03 -10.42
N LEU A 137 -9.02 10.75 -10.50
CA LEU A 137 -9.32 9.84 -11.62
C LEU A 137 -9.91 8.50 -11.13
N ARG A 138 -10.41 8.44 -9.90
CA ARG A 138 -10.94 7.21 -9.31
C ARG A 138 -12.01 6.51 -10.14
N GLU A 139 -12.04 5.19 -10.02
CA GLU A 139 -13.06 4.33 -10.62
C GLU A 139 -13.20 4.50 -12.15
N GLN A 140 -12.07 4.70 -12.84
CA GLN A 140 -11.97 4.68 -14.30
C GLN A 140 -11.31 3.37 -14.76
N PRO A 141 -11.63 2.84 -15.95
CA PRO A 141 -10.90 1.73 -16.58
C PRO A 141 -9.54 2.18 -17.17
N LEU A 142 -8.84 3.08 -16.48
CA LEU A 142 -7.54 3.62 -16.86
C LEU A 142 -6.43 2.65 -16.45
N ALA A 143 -5.77 2.02 -17.42
CA ALA A 143 -4.73 1.01 -17.14
C ALA A 143 -3.31 1.58 -17.18
N GLU A 144 -3.09 2.67 -17.90
CA GLU A 144 -1.77 3.24 -18.14
C GLU A 144 -1.76 4.74 -17.88
N LEU A 145 -0.66 5.20 -17.29
CA LEU A 145 -0.35 6.61 -17.10
C LEU A 145 0.70 7.02 -18.14
N ALA A 146 0.58 8.25 -18.64
CA ALA A 146 1.54 8.82 -19.59
C ALA A 146 2.10 10.12 -19.00
N ALA A 147 3.40 10.12 -18.64
CA ALA A 147 4.05 11.26 -17.99
C ALA A 147 3.86 12.57 -18.77
N GLY A 148 3.93 12.52 -20.11
CA GLY A 148 3.76 13.67 -20.99
C GLY A 148 2.34 14.25 -21.07
N ARG A 149 1.35 13.65 -20.41
CA ARG A 149 -0.04 14.14 -20.35
C ARG A 149 -0.40 14.76 -19.01
N LEU A 150 0.47 14.66 -18.00
CA LEU A 150 0.25 15.23 -16.68
C LEU A 150 1.01 16.56 -16.55
N PRO A 151 0.44 17.60 -15.94
CA PRO A 151 1.12 18.87 -15.74
C PRO A 151 2.15 18.76 -14.61
N GLY A 152 3.29 19.44 -14.76
CA GLY A 152 4.33 19.46 -13.73
C GLY A 152 3.93 20.18 -12.44
N SER A 153 2.83 20.95 -12.45
CA SER A 153 2.30 21.68 -11.29
C SER A 153 1.51 20.80 -10.31
N LEU A 154 1.27 19.54 -10.64
CA LEU A 154 0.40 18.66 -9.87
C LEU A 154 1.01 18.33 -8.49
N THR A 155 0.21 18.54 -7.44
CA THR A 155 0.61 18.25 -6.04
C THR A 155 -0.18 17.12 -5.41
N ARG A 156 -1.41 16.87 -5.91
CA ARG A 156 -2.30 15.81 -5.44
C ARG A 156 -2.84 15.01 -6.63
N LEU A 157 -2.75 13.69 -6.54
CA LEU A 157 -3.28 12.77 -7.55
C LEU A 157 -4.06 11.63 -6.91
N GLY A 158 -5.29 11.40 -7.37
CA GLY A 158 -6.11 10.24 -7.03
C GLY A 158 -6.29 9.29 -8.21
N LEU A 159 -6.00 8.01 -7.98
CA LEU A 159 -6.10 6.89 -8.93
C LEU A 159 -6.91 5.72 -8.34
N ARG A 160 -7.64 5.97 -7.24
CA ARG A 160 -8.31 4.94 -6.46
C ARG A 160 -9.19 4.03 -7.33
N GLN A 161 -9.10 2.71 -7.13
CA GLN A 161 -9.89 1.71 -7.86
C GLN A 161 -9.75 1.78 -9.40
N THR A 162 -8.58 2.19 -9.91
CA THR A 162 -8.23 2.06 -11.33
C THR A 162 -7.38 0.79 -11.57
N PRO A 163 -7.39 0.20 -12.78
CA PRO A 163 -6.56 -0.98 -13.07
C PRO A 163 -5.07 -0.67 -13.32
N VAL A 164 -4.58 0.52 -12.95
CA VAL A 164 -3.17 0.90 -13.07
C VAL A 164 -2.26 -0.11 -12.37
N THR A 165 -1.18 -0.49 -13.04
CA THR A 165 -0.16 -1.43 -12.54
C THR A 165 1.22 -0.79 -12.36
N ASP A 166 1.49 0.32 -13.05
CA ASP A 166 2.80 0.95 -13.13
C ASP A 166 2.74 2.45 -12.82
N LEU A 167 3.47 2.86 -11.78
CA LEU A 167 3.53 4.26 -11.32
C LEU A 167 4.79 5.00 -11.80
N ARG A 168 5.65 4.38 -12.62
CA ARG A 168 6.90 5.02 -13.11
C ARG A 168 6.66 6.33 -13.85
N ALA A 169 5.52 6.48 -14.51
CA ALA A 169 5.14 7.71 -15.20
C ALA A 169 5.00 8.93 -14.25
N LEU A 170 4.84 8.70 -12.94
CA LEU A 170 4.71 9.77 -11.95
C LEU A 170 6.06 10.25 -11.42
N ALA A 171 7.15 9.52 -11.65
CA ALA A 171 8.48 9.78 -11.07
C ALA A 171 9.09 11.14 -11.48
N SER A 172 8.55 11.82 -12.49
CA SER A 172 8.98 13.15 -12.93
C SER A 172 8.13 14.30 -12.36
N LEU A 173 7.07 14.01 -11.61
CA LEU A 173 6.20 15.02 -11.02
C LEU A 173 6.78 15.51 -9.69
N ASN A 174 7.85 16.31 -9.77
CA ASN A 174 8.65 16.75 -8.63
C ASN A 174 7.91 17.60 -7.57
N HIS A 175 6.67 18.01 -7.86
CA HIS A 175 5.80 18.74 -6.96
C HIS A 175 4.67 17.88 -6.38
N LEU A 176 4.57 16.61 -6.79
CA LEU A 176 3.59 15.68 -6.27
C LEU A 176 3.94 15.36 -4.81
N ASN A 177 2.99 15.60 -3.91
CA ASN A 177 3.15 15.36 -2.47
C ASN A 177 2.16 14.32 -1.97
N VAL A 178 0.97 14.23 -2.58
CA VAL A 178 -0.08 13.30 -2.16
C VAL A 178 -0.52 12.44 -3.33
N LEU A 179 -0.49 11.11 -3.12
CA LEU A 179 -0.98 10.12 -4.07
C LEU A 179 -1.93 9.15 -3.37
N ASP A 180 -3.16 9.03 -3.87
CA ASP A 180 -4.04 7.89 -3.57
C ASP A 180 -4.04 6.92 -4.75
N ALA A 181 -3.38 5.77 -4.57
CA ALA A 181 -3.36 4.67 -5.52
C ALA A 181 -4.00 3.41 -4.94
N SER A 182 -4.93 3.59 -4.00
CA SER A 182 -5.61 2.48 -3.34
C SER A 182 -6.52 1.67 -4.26
N GLY A 183 -6.66 0.37 -3.98
CA GLY A 183 -7.47 -0.54 -4.80
C GLY A 183 -6.99 -0.67 -6.25
N THR A 184 -5.77 -0.22 -6.57
CA THR A 184 -5.12 -0.41 -7.86
C THR A 184 -4.43 -1.76 -7.95
N LYS A 185 -3.83 -2.07 -9.11
CA LYS A 185 -3.08 -3.33 -9.34
C LYS A 185 -1.56 -3.12 -9.27
N VAL A 186 -1.11 -2.05 -8.62
CA VAL A 186 0.30 -1.74 -8.46
C VAL A 186 0.97 -2.80 -7.59
N THR A 187 2.16 -3.23 -8.00
CA THR A 187 2.96 -4.26 -7.30
C THR A 187 4.30 -3.75 -6.78
N ASP A 188 4.75 -2.58 -7.26
CA ASP A 188 6.01 -1.94 -6.92
C ASP A 188 5.83 -0.42 -6.94
N PHE A 189 6.26 0.26 -5.87
CA PHE A 189 6.22 1.73 -5.75
C PHE A 189 7.61 2.36 -5.62
N SER A 190 8.68 1.61 -5.89
CA SER A 190 10.08 2.07 -5.74
C SER A 190 10.38 3.31 -6.58
N ALA A 191 9.73 3.46 -7.73
CA ALA A 191 9.88 4.63 -8.60
C ALA A 191 9.39 5.95 -7.96
N LEU A 192 8.57 5.87 -6.91
CA LEU A 192 8.03 7.04 -6.21
C LEU A 192 8.89 7.48 -5.03
N VAL A 193 9.83 6.65 -4.57
CA VAL A 193 10.73 6.96 -3.46
C VAL A 193 11.44 8.31 -3.66
N PRO A 194 12.01 8.65 -4.84
CA PRO A 194 12.69 9.92 -5.02
C PRO A 194 11.81 11.16 -4.86
N LEU A 195 10.48 11.02 -4.97
CA LEU A 195 9.53 12.14 -4.82
C LEU A 195 9.29 12.52 -3.36
N ALA A 196 9.57 11.60 -2.42
CA ALA A 196 9.35 11.82 -0.99
C ALA A 196 7.93 12.35 -0.67
N LEU A 197 6.90 11.67 -1.20
CA LEU A 197 5.49 12.05 -1.02
C LEU A 197 5.09 12.18 0.47
N ASP A 198 4.58 13.33 0.88
CA ASP A 198 3.98 13.51 2.22
C ASP A 198 2.92 12.44 2.52
N ARG A 199 2.14 11.99 1.53
CA ARG A 199 1.17 10.90 1.72
C ARG A 199 1.04 10.01 0.49
N LEU A 200 1.26 8.72 0.69
CA LEU A 200 1.07 7.67 -0.32
C LEU A 200 0.08 6.62 0.19
N ASP A 201 -1.14 6.64 -0.34
CA ASP A 201 -2.14 5.64 -0.02
C ASP A 201 -2.11 4.49 -1.04
N LEU A 202 -1.77 3.30 -0.55
CA LEU A 202 -1.68 2.06 -1.32
C LEU A 202 -2.58 0.98 -0.73
N HIS A 203 -3.59 1.30 0.10
CA HIS A 203 -4.44 0.27 0.68
C HIS A 203 -5.13 -0.60 -0.39
N ASP A 204 -5.41 -1.87 -0.09
CA ASP A 204 -6.05 -2.82 -1.02
C ASP A 204 -5.34 -2.97 -2.40
N THR A 205 -4.03 -2.71 -2.47
CA THR A 205 -3.21 -2.93 -3.68
C THR A 205 -2.50 -4.29 -3.66
N LEU A 206 -1.62 -4.54 -4.64
CA LEU A 206 -0.89 -5.80 -4.84
C LEU A 206 0.62 -5.66 -4.57
N ILE A 207 1.04 -4.70 -3.74
CA ILE A 207 2.45 -4.47 -3.43
C ILE A 207 3.09 -5.77 -2.92
N ALA A 208 4.04 -6.28 -3.70
CA ALA A 208 4.66 -7.58 -3.47
C ALA A 208 5.98 -7.47 -2.71
N ARG A 209 6.63 -6.29 -2.75
CA ARG A 209 7.90 -6.01 -2.07
C ARG A 209 8.01 -4.53 -1.69
N MET A 210 8.74 -4.26 -0.61
CA MET A 210 9.14 -2.90 -0.24
C MET A 210 10.33 -2.44 -1.12
N PRO A 211 10.48 -1.12 -1.36
CA PRO A 211 11.67 -0.55 -2.01
C PRO A 211 12.96 -0.79 -1.19
N ASP A 212 14.11 -0.84 -1.87
CA ASP A 212 15.42 -1.06 -1.25
C ASP A 212 15.89 0.11 -0.38
N ALA A 213 15.35 1.31 -0.61
CA ALA A 213 15.63 2.52 0.15
C ALA A 213 14.34 3.35 0.30
N LEU A 214 14.23 4.08 1.41
CA LEU A 214 13.15 5.04 1.66
C LEU A 214 13.71 6.47 1.70
N PRO A 215 12.87 7.50 1.52
CA PRO A 215 13.31 8.87 1.65
C PRO A 215 13.86 9.12 3.06
N VAL A 216 14.98 9.84 3.15
CA VAL A 216 15.52 10.25 4.46
C VAL A 216 14.62 11.35 5.02
N LYS A 217 14.31 11.28 6.32
CA LYS A 217 13.40 12.13 7.13
C LYS A 217 13.54 13.66 7.01
N GLN A 218 14.46 14.18 6.20
CA GLN A 218 14.63 15.61 5.93
C GLN A 218 13.62 16.17 4.92
N HIS A 219 12.80 15.32 4.30
CA HIS A 219 11.76 15.69 3.33
C HIS A 219 10.36 15.39 3.89
N GLY A 220 9.77 16.36 4.59
CA GLY A 220 8.33 16.35 4.94
C GLY A 220 7.87 15.21 5.86
N ASP A 221 6.57 15.21 6.14
CA ASP A 221 5.89 14.14 6.89
C ASP A 221 5.63 12.97 5.91
N TRP A 222 6.67 12.30 5.39
CA TRP A 222 6.52 11.14 4.49
C TRP A 222 5.65 10.07 5.18
N SER A 223 4.56 9.63 4.54
CA SER A 223 3.67 8.59 5.06
C SER A 223 3.19 7.63 3.98
N VAL A 224 3.07 6.34 4.32
CA VAL A 224 2.58 5.30 3.40
C VAL A 224 1.53 4.44 4.07
N ASN A 225 0.35 4.32 3.46
CA ASN A 225 -0.70 3.40 3.89
C ASN A 225 -0.67 2.11 3.06
N LEU A 226 -0.47 0.99 3.71
CA LEU A 226 -0.40 -0.36 3.16
C LEU A 226 -1.46 -1.29 3.80
N ASP A 227 -2.51 -0.74 4.39
CA ASP A 227 -3.60 -1.55 4.96
C ASP A 227 -4.23 -2.47 3.90
N ASN A 228 -4.54 -3.70 4.31
CA ASN A 228 -5.05 -4.76 3.45
C ASN A 228 -4.21 -5.04 2.19
N THR A 229 -2.99 -4.51 2.09
CA THR A 229 -2.05 -4.91 1.06
C THR A 229 -1.38 -6.22 1.50
N PRO A 230 -1.11 -7.13 0.57
CA PRO A 230 -0.50 -8.40 0.87
C PRO A 230 1.02 -8.25 1.03
N VAL A 231 1.53 -7.16 1.60
CA VAL A 231 2.98 -6.93 1.75
C VAL A 231 3.56 -8.16 2.46
N LEU A 232 4.25 -8.99 1.65
CA LEU A 232 4.58 -10.42 1.80
C LEU A 232 3.56 -11.44 1.22
N ASN A 233 3.41 -11.46 -0.12
CA ASN A 233 3.23 -12.70 -0.87
C ASN A 233 3.51 -12.54 -2.38
N PRO A 234 4.63 -13.06 -2.93
CA PRO A 234 4.77 -13.20 -4.37
C PRO A 234 3.72 -14.19 -4.94
N PRO A 235 3.45 -14.17 -6.25
CA PRO A 235 2.41 -14.98 -6.87
C PRO A 235 2.52 -16.48 -6.51
N GLY A 236 1.48 -17.04 -5.88
CA GLY A 236 1.41 -18.47 -5.53
C GLY A 236 1.10 -18.82 -4.07
N HIS A 237 0.68 -17.89 -3.20
CA HIS A 237 0.34 -18.25 -1.82
C HIS A 237 -0.87 -17.60 -1.14
N GLN A 238 -1.50 -18.39 -0.26
CA GLN A 238 -2.51 -18.02 0.74
C GLN A 238 -2.03 -18.51 2.12
N TRP A 239 -2.13 -17.65 3.15
CA TRP A 239 -1.70 -17.98 4.50
C TRP A 239 -2.81 -18.65 5.32
N GLN A 240 -2.57 -19.87 5.81
CA GLN A 240 -3.10 -20.37 7.08
C GLN A 240 -2.05 -21.26 7.78
N SER A 241 -1.58 -20.87 8.97
CA SER A 241 -1.02 -21.82 9.93
C SER A 241 -2.18 -22.55 10.64
N PRO A 242 -2.08 -23.83 11.07
CA PRO A 242 -3.13 -24.46 11.87
C PRO A 242 -3.40 -23.68 13.15
N GLY A 243 -4.67 -23.71 13.57
CA GLY A 243 -5.15 -23.17 14.83
C GLY A 243 -4.40 -23.69 16.07
N GLY A 244 -4.70 -23.04 17.18
CA GLY A 244 -3.91 -23.04 18.42
C GLY A 244 -3.71 -24.37 19.14
N TYR A 245 -2.69 -24.33 20.00
CA TYR A 245 -2.38 -25.14 21.18
C TYR A 245 -2.89 -26.59 21.21
N SER A 246 -2.06 -27.52 20.74
CA SER A 246 -2.11 -28.91 21.18
C SER A 246 -0.68 -29.36 21.50
N PHE A 247 -0.31 -29.26 22.78
CA PHE A 247 0.98 -29.70 23.32
C PHE A 247 0.96 -31.21 23.55
N THR A 248 1.28 -31.97 22.51
CA THR A 248 1.89 -33.30 22.64
C THR A 248 2.63 -33.59 21.34
N GLY A 249 3.95 -33.41 21.34
CA GLY A 249 4.81 -33.78 20.22
C GLY A 249 4.82 -35.29 20.01
N VAL A 250 4.62 -35.74 18.77
CA VAL A 250 4.79 -37.14 18.38
C VAL A 250 6.02 -37.20 17.48
N ALA A 251 7.01 -38.03 17.83
CA ALA A 251 8.22 -38.19 17.03
C ALA A 251 7.91 -38.58 15.57
N LEU A 252 8.73 -38.14 14.63
CA LEU A 252 8.65 -38.49 13.19
C LEU A 252 9.11 -39.94 12.88
N GLY A 253 9.01 -40.86 13.85
CA GLY A 253 9.55 -42.22 13.74
C GLY A 253 11.05 -42.28 14.01
N ALA A 254 11.84 -42.84 13.07
CA ALA A 254 13.30 -42.97 13.18
C ALA A 254 14.02 -41.63 12.90
N GLU A 255 13.73 -40.62 13.72
CA GLU A 255 14.39 -39.32 13.65
C GLU A 255 15.78 -39.39 14.28
N THR A 256 16.79 -38.80 13.63
CA THR A 256 18.07 -38.52 14.27
C THR A 256 18.20 -37.03 14.49
N LYS A 257 18.71 -36.65 15.67
CA LYS A 257 19.03 -35.27 15.99
C LYS A 257 20.30 -35.24 16.81
N ARG A 258 21.22 -34.36 16.43
CA ARG A 258 22.52 -34.18 17.08
C ARG A 258 22.81 -32.70 17.16
N GLY A 259 23.39 -32.27 18.28
CA GLY A 259 23.70 -30.87 18.52
C GLY A 259 23.13 -30.35 19.82
N MET A 260 23.24 -29.04 20.02
CA MET A 260 22.92 -28.38 21.27
C MET A 260 22.19 -27.06 21.06
N ILE A 261 21.31 -26.76 21.99
CA ILE A 261 20.63 -25.47 22.13
C ILE A 261 20.95 -24.96 23.54
N GLY A 262 21.48 -23.75 23.64
CA GLY A 262 21.87 -23.14 24.91
C GLY A 262 22.22 -21.66 24.77
N ASN A 263 22.70 -21.04 25.85
CA ASN A 263 22.99 -19.60 25.91
C ASN A 263 23.88 -19.13 24.75
N GLY A 264 23.23 -18.55 23.73
CA GLY A 264 23.89 -18.02 22.54
C GLY A 264 24.36 -19.06 21.52
N VAL A 265 24.07 -20.35 21.71
CA VAL A 265 24.44 -21.45 20.79
C VAL A 265 23.18 -22.14 20.29
N VAL A 266 23.00 -22.15 18.97
CA VAL A 266 22.03 -23.01 18.29
C VAL A 266 22.80 -23.67 17.15
N ALA A 267 23.03 -24.97 17.27
CA ALA A 267 23.69 -25.78 16.25
C ALA A 267 23.14 -27.21 16.36
N VAL A 268 22.15 -27.51 15.53
CA VAL A 268 21.46 -28.79 15.51
C VAL A 268 21.40 -29.30 14.08
N GLU A 269 21.71 -30.57 13.87
CA GLU A 269 21.47 -31.28 12.62
C GLU A 269 20.57 -32.48 12.88
N GLY A 270 19.73 -32.81 11.90
CA GLY A 270 18.84 -33.95 12.04
C GLY A 270 18.26 -34.46 10.73
N THR A 271 17.65 -35.63 10.83
CA THR A 271 17.01 -36.34 9.72
C THR A 271 15.62 -36.82 10.13
N GLY A 272 14.63 -36.65 9.25
CA GLY A 272 13.27 -37.18 9.43
C GLY A 272 12.95 -38.29 8.41
N ALA A 273 12.20 -39.31 8.83
CA ALA A 273 11.92 -40.49 8.02
C ALA A 273 10.78 -40.26 7.00
N GLU A 274 9.55 -40.02 7.47
CA GLU A 274 8.37 -39.85 6.61
C GLU A 274 7.40 -38.80 7.17
N ILE A 275 6.93 -37.90 6.31
CA ILE A 275 6.02 -36.79 6.62
C ILE A 275 4.71 -37.02 5.87
N THR A 276 3.70 -37.50 6.58
CA THR A 276 2.36 -37.81 6.03
C THR A 276 1.30 -36.78 6.40
N ALA A 277 1.56 -35.93 7.38
CA ALA A 277 0.70 -34.84 7.83
C ALA A 277 1.55 -33.76 8.50
N MET A 278 0.94 -32.61 8.79
CA MET A 278 1.62 -31.54 9.51
C MET A 278 2.02 -32.00 10.92
N ARG A 279 3.31 -31.86 11.24
CA ARG A 279 3.87 -32.30 12.52
C ARG A 279 5.00 -31.37 12.98
N PRO A 280 5.21 -31.23 14.29
CA PRO A 280 6.37 -30.52 14.79
C PRO A 280 7.63 -31.39 14.72
N VAL A 281 8.77 -30.76 14.45
CA VAL A 281 10.12 -31.33 14.51
C VAL A 281 10.77 -30.87 15.80
N MET A 282 10.99 -31.81 16.73
CA MET A 282 11.49 -31.54 18.08
C MET A 282 13.01 -31.45 18.10
N LEU A 283 13.54 -30.26 18.32
CA LEU A 283 14.98 -30.05 18.52
C LEU A 283 15.41 -30.53 19.92
N PRO A 284 16.71 -30.80 20.16
CA PRO A 284 17.21 -31.19 21.48
C PRO A 284 16.80 -30.21 22.59
N THR A 285 16.53 -30.74 23.78
CA THR A 285 16.18 -29.95 24.98
C THR A 285 17.26 -28.91 25.30
N SER A 286 16.82 -27.70 25.67
CA SER A 286 17.68 -26.66 26.24
C SER A 286 17.48 -26.59 27.77
N ASN A 287 18.57 -26.35 28.50
CA ASN A 287 18.54 -26.08 29.94
C ASN A 287 18.42 -24.58 30.27
N ASP A 288 18.25 -23.71 29.25
CA ASP A 288 18.04 -22.28 29.47
C ASP A 288 16.63 -21.98 29.99
N ARG A 289 16.47 -20.88 30.72
CA ARG A 289 15.25 -20.50 31.48
C ARG A 289 14.07 -20.01 30.61
N GLY A 290 13.85 -20.64 29.46
CA GLY A 290 12.94 -20.13 28.43
C GLY A 290 13.60 -19.02 27.60
N GLY A 291 13.12 -18.83 26.38
CA GLY A 291 13.69 -17.86 25.46
C GLY A 291 13.13 -17.96 24.06
N VAL A 292 13.46 -16.94 23.27
CA VAL A 292 13.16 -16.87 21.84
C VAL A 292 14.49 -16.82 21.10
N TYR A 293 14.67 -17.71 20.13
CA TYR A 293 15.93 -17.84 19.39
C TYR A 293 15.69 -17.55 17.92
N ASP A 294 16.39 -16.53 17.39
CA ASP A 294 16.47 -16.32 15.95
C ASP A 294 17.38 -17.39 15.35
N VAL A 295 16.82 -18.16 14.42
CA VAL A 295 17.49 -19.30 13.79
C VAL A 295 17.38 -19.26 12.29
N GLN A 296 18.38 -19.85 11.65
CA GLN A 296 18.36 -20.22 10.25
C GLN A 296 18.21 -21.75 10.16
N ILE A 297 17.21 -22.19 9.41
CA ILE A 297 17.04 -23.60 9.03
C ILE A 297 17.43 -23.75 7.57
N GLU A 298 18.47 -24.53 7.33
CA GLU A 298 18.77 -25.09 6.01
C GLU A 298 18.14 -26.48 5.94
N ALA A 299 17.23 -26.70 4.99
CA ALA A 299 16.50 -27.96 4.87
C ALA A 299 16.40 -28.46 3.42
N SER A 300 16.39 -29.78 3.27
CA SER A 300 16.18 -30.46 2.00
C SER A 300 15.36 -31.73 2.19
N ILE A 301 14.80 -32.22 1.07
CA ILE A 301 13.96 -33.42 1.04
C ILE A 301 14.43 -34.35 -0.08
N GLU A 302 14.37 -35.66 0.12
CA GLU A 302 14.79 -36.65 -0.89
C GLU A 302 13.69 -36.92 -1.91
N SER A 303 12.44 -37.05 -1.45
CA SER A 303 11.28 -37.29 -2.31
C SER A 303 9.99 -36.65 -1.78
N GLY A 304 9.04 -36.38 -2.68
CA GLY A 304 7.83 -35.63 -2.37
C GLY A 304 8.07 -34.12 -2.22
N ARG A 305 7.06 -33.36 -1.80
CA ARG A 305 7.18 -31.93 -1.50
C ARG A 305 6.75 -31.68 -0.07
N ALA A 306 7.45 -30.79 0.62
CA ALA A 306 7.11 -30.42 1.98
C ALA A 306 7.19 -28.90 2.16
N ARG A 307 6.63 -28.40 3.25
CA ARG A 307 6.81 -27.02 3.71
C ARG A 307 7.24 -27.03 5.16
N ILE A 308 8.23 -26.21 5.48
CA ILE A 308 8.66 -25.95 6.86
C ILE A 308 8.13 -24.61 7.33
N TRP A 309 7.72 -24.51 8.59
CA TRP A 309 7.17 -23.32 9.22
C TRP A 309 7.92 -22.96 10.50
N LEU A 310 8.20 -21.67 10.70
CA LEU A 310 8.77 -21.10 11.92
C LEU A 310 7.91 -19.95 12.42
N ASN A 311 8.05 -19.57 13.69
CA ASN A 311 7.51 -18.28 14.13
C ASN A 311 8.27 -17.17 13.40
N ARG A 312 7.59 -16.04 13.20
CA ARG A 312 8.21 -14.82 12.68
C ARG A 312 9.38 -14.39 13.58
N PRO A 313 10.55 -14.00 13.04
CA PRO A 313 11.66 -13.44 13.82
C PRO A 313 11.27 -12.27 14.73
N LEU A 314 11.95 -12.11 15.87
CA LEU A 314 11.79 -10.97 16.76
C LEU A 314 12.44 -9.83 16.01
N GLY A 315 11.64 -8.81 15.79
CA GLY A 315 12.07 -7.70 14.99
C GLY A 315 12.18 -7.96 13.49
N TYR A 316 11.48 -8.98 12.97
CA TYR A 316 11.16 -9.03 11.53
C TYR A 316 10.46 -7.74 11.06
N PHE A 317 9.62 -7.18 11.93
CA PHE A 317 9.45 -5.73 12.05
C PHE A 317 9.93 -5.40 13.46
N PRO A 318 11.05 -4.70 13.66
CA PRO A 318 11.56 -4.41 15.00
C PRO A 318 10.49 -3.77 15.86
N ALA A 319 10.61 -3.92 17.18
CA ALA A 319 9.89 -3.05 18.12
C ALA A 319 10.15 -1.54 17.83
N ILE A 320 11.13 -1.25 16.96
CA ILE A 320 11.44 0.04 16.34
C ILE A 320 11.97 -0.23 14.91
N SER A 321 11.11 -0.63 13.95
CA SER A 321 11.56 -0.74 12.55
C SER A 321 12.07 0.61 12.07
N PRO A 322 13.17 0.73 11.32
CA PRO A 322 13.51 2.00 10.68
C PRO A 322 12.35 2.48 9.78
N TRP A 323 11.57 1.55 9.22
CA TRP A 323 10.34 1.86 8.46
C TRP A 323 9.18 2.41 9.31
N PHE A 324 9.09 2.05 10.59
CA PHE A 324 7.99 2.46 11.50
C PHE A 324 8.42 3.48 12.57
N SER A 325 9.72 3.79 12.66
CA SER A 325 10.29 4.71 13.64
C SER A 325 10.83 6.00 13.00
N GLU A 326 11.23 5.92 11.73
CA GLU A 326 11.64 7.09 10.96
C GLU A 326 10.48 7.68 10.15
N VAL A 327 9.39 6.95 9.95
CA VAL A 327 8.29 7.26 9.01
C VAL A 327 6.95 6.76 9.56
N ASP A 328 5.86 7.48 9.26
CA ASP A 328 4.48 7.03 9.47
C ASP A 328 4.04 6.04 8.36
N ILE A 329 4.23 4.74 8.60
CA ILE A 329 3.67 3.67 7.75
C ILE A 329 2.46 3.05 8.45
N ASP A 330 1.29 3.24 7.85
CA ASP A 330 0.04 2.57 8.25
C ASP A 330 -0.06 1.21 7.53
N GLY A 331 -0.48 0.18 8.24
CA GLY A 331 -0.45 -1.21 7.76
C GLY A 331 -0.20 -2.14 8.93
N PHE A 332 -1.09 -3.11 9.18
CA PHE A 332 -1.00 -4.20 10.19
C PHE A 332 -1.77 -4.05 11.52
N GLY A 333 -2.61 -3.03 11.69
CA GLY A 333 -3.55 -2.94 12.81
C GLY A 333 -2.94 -2.86 14.21
N PHE A 334 -3.70 -2.33 15.17
CA PHE A 334 -3.25 -1.94 16.52
C PHE A 334 -2.77 -3.05 17.47
N LEU A 335 -2.51 -4.28 17.00
CA LEU A 335 -1.97 -5.39 17.81
C LEU A 335 -1.03 -6.26 16.97
N GLN A 336 0.29 -6.15 17.19
CA GLN A 336 1.25 -7.10 16.64
C GLN A 336 0.90 -8.52 17.10
N ARG A 337 0.32 -9.34 16.21
CA ARG A 337 0.11 -10.76 16.48
C ARG A 337 1.33 -11.54 15.99
N PRO A 338 1.86 -12.52 16.76
CA PRO A 338 2.85 -13.46 16.25
C PRO A 338 2.27 -14.19 15.03
N GLY A 339 2.97 -14.16 13.90
CA GLY A 339 2.66 -14.91 12.69
C GLY A 339 3.71 -15.99 12.42
N TYR A 340 3.41 -16.95 11.55
CA TYR A 340 4.39 -17.92 11.06
C TYR A 340 5.01 -17.46 9.75
N VAL A 341 6.21 -17.94 9.43
CA VAL A 341 6.89 -17.83 8.12
C VAL A 341 7.22 -19.24 7.61
N TYR A 342 7.37 -19.44 6.30
CA TYR A 342 7.61 -20.77 5.74
C TYR A 342 8.58 -20.81 4.56
N ALA A 343 9.06 -22.01 4.24
CA ALA A 343 9.76 -22.32 2.99
C ALA A 343 9.30 -23.67 2.43
N ASP A 344 9.13 -23.74 1.11
CA ASP A 344 8.80 -24.97 0.39
C ASP A 344 10.08 -25.76 0.08
N LEU A 345 10.02 -27.06 0.33
CA LEU A 345 11.06 -28.02 0.03
C LEU A 345 10.68 -28.80 -1.23
N GLU A 346 11.61 -28.81 -2.18
CA GLU A 346 11.51 -29.59 -3.42
C GLU A 346 12.67 -30.58 -3.51
N PRO A 347 12.46 -31.78 -4.08
CA PRO A 347 13.53 -32.77 -4.23
C PRO A 347 14.74 -32.21 -4.97
N GLY A 348 15.92 -32.43 -4.43
CA GLY A 348 17.18 -31.97 -5.04
C GLY A 348 17.49 -30.48 -4.85
N LYS A 349 16.66 -29.73 -4.10
CA LYS A 349 16.92 -28.33 -3.72
C LYS A 349 17.11 -28.20 -2.21
N THR A 350 18.00 -27.30 -1.80
CA THR A 350 18.11 -26.86 -0.40
C THR A 350 17.37 -25.54 -0.25
N ALA A 351 16.45 -25.47 0.70
CA ALA A 351 15.81 -24.23 1.11
C ALA A 351 16.46 -23.68 2.36
N VAL A 352 16.44 -22.35 2.51
CA VAL A 352 16.92 -21.64 3.69
C VAL A 352 15.76 -20.81 4.23
N LEU A 353 15.42 -21.00 5.50
CA LEU A 353 14.37 -20.26 6.20
C LEU A 353 14.96 -19.59 7.44
N ILE A 354 14.71 -18.30 7.61
CA ILE A 354 15.07 -17.56 8.82
C ILE A 354 13.80 -17.30 9.62
N GLY A 355 13.83 -17.61 10.91
CA GLY A 355 12.64 -17.59 11.75
C GLY A 355 12.98 -17.67 13.23
N GLN A 356 11.95 -17.90 14.03
CA GLN A 356 12.05 -18.04 15.46
C GLN A 356 11.55 -19.36 16.00
N LEU A 357 12.29 -19.82 17.00
CA LEU A 357 11.85 -20.84 17.94
C LEU A 357 11.44 -20.11 19.22
N SER A 358 10.21 -20.31 19.68
CA SER A 358 9.65 -19.62 20.86
C SER A 358 9.22 -20.62 21.93
N LEU A 359 9.56 -20.32 23.20
CA LEU A 359 9.15 -21.08 24.38
C LEU A 359 8.11 -20.28 25.18
N PRO A 360 6.85 -20.74 25.27
CA PRO A 360 5.86 -20.09 26.12
C PRO A 360 6.03 -20.51 27.60
N GLY A 361 6.62 -19.63 28.41
CA GLY A 361 6.43 -19.66 29.87
C GLY A 361 7.46 -20.43 30.71
N PRO A 362 7.41 -20.29 32.06
CA PRO A 362 8.64 -20.23 32.84
C PRO A 362 9.19 -21.57 33.34
N ILE A 363 8.42 -22.66 33.42
CA ILE A 363 8.93 -23.92 34.03
C ILE A 363 8.23 -25.14 33.43
N GLU A 364 9.08 -26.08 32.99
CA GLU A 364 8.90 -27.49 32.55
C GLU A 364 9.52 -27.68 31.15
N HIS A 365 10.33 -28.73 31.00
CA HIS A 365 11.23 -28.95 29.87
C HIS A 365 10.49 -29.09 28.53
N TYR A 366 10.30 -27.99 27.79
CA TYR A 366 9.74 -28.03 26.44
C TYR A 366 10.85 -28.01 25.38
N ASP A 367 10.73 -28.91 24.41
CA ASP A 367 11.58 -28.97 23.22
C ASP A 367 11.25 -27.78 22.28
N LEU A 368 12.29 -27.15 21.70
CA LEU A 368 12.07 -26.17 20.62
C LEU A 368 11.58 -26.88 19.37
N GLU A 369 10.61 -26.29 18.66
CA GLU A 369 10.05 -26.90 17.46
C GLU A 369 9.95 -25.94 16.27
N PHE A 370 10.06 -26.51 15.08
CA PHE A 370 9.52 -25.95 13.84
C PHE A 370 8.51 -26.95 13.28
N LYS A 371 7.57 -26.52 12.44
CA LYS A 371 6.57 -27.44 11.87
C LYS A 371 6.95 -27.82 10.46
N VAL A 372 6.63 -29.05 10.06
CA VAL A 372 6.76 -29.52 8.69
C VAL A 372 5.44 -30.12 8.23
N GLU A 373 5.04 -29.87 6.98
CA GLU A 373 3.85 -30.45 6.37
C GLU A 373 4.15 -30.98 4.96
N PRO A 374 3.51 -32.06 4.51
CA PRO A 374 3.61 -32.50 3.12
C PRO A 374 2.70 -31.63 2.22
N LEU A 375 3.14 -31.35 1.00
CA LEU A 375 2.39 -30.57 0.02
C LEU A 375 1.77 -31.48 -1.05
N GLY A 376 0.50 -31.21 -1.40
CA GLY A 376 -0.18 -31.89 -2.51
C GLY A 376 -0.67 -33.31 -2.20
N GLY A 377 -0.76 -33.69 -0.93
CA GLY A 377 -1.34 -34.98 -0.49
C GLY A 377 -0.42 -36.20 -0.61
N THR A 378 0.77 -36.04 -1.19
CA THR A 378 1.78 -37.10 -1.27
C THR A 378 2.73 -37.03 -0.06
N PRO A 379 3.05 -38.15 0.60
CA PRO A 379 4.06 -38.19 1.65
C PRO A 379 5.42 -37.67 1.17
N ALA A 380 6.14 -36.99 2.05
CA ALA A 380 7.51 -36.54 1.80
C ALA A 380 8.51 -37.33 2.66
N THR A 381 9.67 -37.71 2.12
CA THR A 381 10.66 -38.55 2.83
C THR A 381 12.07 -38.00 2.74
N GLY A 382 12.92 -38.42 3.70
CA GLY A 382 14.34 -38.07 3.73
C GLY A 382 14.59 -36.60 4.04
N LEU A 383 13.82 -36.02 4.97
CA LEU A 383 14.05 -34.65 5.43
C LEU A 383 15.43 -34.59 6.06
N ARG A 384 16.26 -33.64 5.63
CA ARG A 384 17.51 -33.29 6.30
C ARG A 384 17.45 -31.82 6.66
N TYR A 385 17.84 -31.49 7.88
CA TYR A 385 17.82 -30.11 8.34
C TYR A 385 19.06 -29.78 9.17
N LYS A 386 19.48 -28.53 9.09
CA LYS A 386 20.51 -27.92 9.93
C LYS A 386 19.98 -26.61 10.47
N VAL A 387 19.80 -26.55 11.78
CA VAL A 387 19.39 -25.35 12.52
C VAL A 387 20.63 -24.69 13.09
N THR A 388 20.87 -23.45 12.69
CA THR A 388 21.95 -22.63 13.23
C THR A 388 21.38 -21.34 13.81
N LYS A 389 22.13 -20.70 14.70
CA LYS A 389 21.79 -19.35 15.16
C LYS A 389 21.79 -18.41 13.95
N ALA A 390 20.73 -17.62 13.81
CA ALA A 390 20.68 -16.63 12.73
C ALA A 390 21.86 -15.64 12.86
N PRO A 391 22.47 -15.20 11.75
CA PRO A 391 23.49 -14.17 11.80
C PRO A 391 22.95 -12.94 12.53
N LYS A 392 23.74 -12.33 13.42
CA LYS A 392 23.42 -10.97 13.87
C LYS A 392 23.49 -10.06 12.65
N THR A 393 22.35 -9.64 12.12
CA THR A 393 22.32 -8.43 11.31
C THR A 393 22.77 -7.31 12.23
N GLY A 394 23.91 -6.69 11.90
CA GLY A 394 24.54 -5.65 12.73
C GLY A 394 23.62 -4.43 12.93
N PRO A 395 23.98 -3.53 13.87
CA PRO A 395 23.19 -2.34 14.19
C PRO A 395 22.98 -1.42 12.98
#